data_AF-A0A8J2FPT4-F1
#
_entry.id   AF-A0A8J2FPT4-F1
#
_cell.length_a   1.000
_cell.length_b   1.000
_cell.length_c   1.000
_cell.angle_alpha   90.00
_cell.angle_beta   90.00
_cell.angle_gamma   90.00
#
_symmetry.space_group_name_H-M   'P 1'
#
loop_
_entity.id
_entity.type
_entity.pdbx_description
1 polymer ?
#
loop_
_entity_poly.entity_id
_entity_poly.type
_entity_poly.pdbx_seq_one_letter_code
_entity_poly.pdbx_strand_id
1 'polypeptide(L)'
;MENGWSVQEPPGVCDAFCPIVLCATPFGTLGQEKKGLRSAGRDVVYALWEGLARVAQGKQNYFRIDLHEYQPEVKARVWDLLEPTQTVLYYPGPPVWGARGSRFPGVWLVAQEDAPRGSVNHWIEVGSIPKGWMDFIEKEGNGRSELPASKPNWIRGLLCVLAEGVKEALDKETGWQLDLSPWIVSEAELSVLMQIIGKGPLFAQSGAGWNRLSAFSSRWPRLWWVRKRGPEGRGELSFEIGMAPRFLWVDRERLWKSAMSFEEVWKACQESLG
;
A
#
# COMPACT_ATOMS: atom_id res chain seq x y z
N MET A 1 -16.02 20.62 22.37
CA MET A 1 -14.67 20.92 21.84
C MET A 1 -14.38 19.86 20.79
N GLU A 2 -14.27 20.27 19.53
CA GLU A 2 -14.00 19.38 18.39
C GLU A 2 -12.48 19.19 18.28
N ASN A 3 -11.99 18.00 18.64
CA ASN A 3 -10.56 17.66 18.56
C ASN A 3 -10.20 17.18 17.15
N GLY A 4 -10.41 18.04 16.15
CA GLY A 4 -10.04 17.77 14.77
C GLY A 4 -8.52 17.83 14.59
N TRP A 5 -7.80 16.78 14.98
CA TRP A 5 -6.34 16.69 14.84
C TRP A 5 -5.90 16.91 13.38
N SER A 6 -5.12 17.96 13.10
CA SER A 6 -4.61 18.25 11.76
C SER A 6 -3.16 17.81 11.58
N VAL A 7 -2.91 16.49 11.50
CA VAL A 7 -1.64 16.01 10.93
C VAL A 7 -1.68 16.31 9.43
N GLN A 8 -0.94 17.33 9.00
CA GLN A 8 -0.83 17.66 7.58
C GLN A 8 -0.26 16.43 6.84
N GLU A 9 -1.10 15.86 5.97
CA GLU A 9 -0.65 14.97 4.91
C GLU A 9 0.44 15.70 4.12
N PRO A 10 1.48 15.02 3.62
CA PRO A 10 2.42 15.68 2.74
C PRO A 10 1.62 16.37 1.62
N PRO A 11 1.78 17.69 1.40
CA PRO A 11 1.16 18.35 0.27
C PRO A 11 1.57 17.60 -1.00
N GLY A 12 0.57 17.16 -1.76
CA GLY A 12 0.79 16.45 -3.01
C GLY A 12 1.08 14.96 -2.89
N VAL A 13 0.65 14.21 -1.87
CA VAL A 13 0.61 12.74 -2.06
C VAL A 13 -0.34 12.37 -3.19
N CYS A 14 -1.52 12.99 -3.30
CA CYS A 14 -2.36 12.78 -4.49
C CYS A 14 -1.74 13.40 -5.76
N ASP A 15 -1.07 14.57 -5.67
CA ASP A 15 -0.57 15.32 -6.82
C ASP A 15 0.82 14.89 -7.33
N ALA A 16 1.67 14.29 -6.48
CA ALA A 16 3.00 13.73 -6.81
C ALA A 16 2.92 12.22 -7.12
N PHE A 17 1.90 11.53 -6.62
CA PHE A 17 1.51 10.19 -7.08
C PHE A 17 0.80 10.28 -8.45
N CYS A 18 0.24 11.45 -8.78
CA CYS A 18 -0.39 11.74 -10.07
C CYS A 18 0.58 11.57 -11.25
N PRO A 19 1.80 12.11 -11.27
CA PRO A 19 2.69 11.92 -12.41
C PRO A 19 3.31 10.51 -12.53
N ILE A 20 3.45 9.73 -11.46
CA ILE A 20 4.12 8.41 -11.54
C ILE A 20 3.11 7.26 -11.70
N VAL A 21 1.93 7.37 -11.08
CA VAL A 21 0.87 6.34 -11.13
C VAL A 21 -0.37 6.79 -11.93
N LEU A 22 -0.55 8.11 -12.18
CA LEU A 22 -1.66 8.68 -13.00
C LEU A 22 -1.20 9.38 -14.32
N CYS A 23 0.10 9.47 -14.66
CA CYS A 23 0.52 9.71 -16.06
C CYS A 23 0.58 8.42 -16.88
N ALA A 24 0.26 7.27 -16.28
CA ALA A 24 -0.74 6.42 -16.91
C ALA A 24 -2.05 7.20 -16.86
N THR A 25 -2.20 8.16 -17.78
CA THR A 25 -3.48 8.81 -18.07
C THR A 25 -4.55 7.72 -18.07
N PRO A 26 -5.83 8.01 -17.71
CA PRO A 26 -6.90 7.20 -18.28
C PRO A 26 -6.61 7.20 -19.78
N PHE A 27 -6.11 6.09 -20.33
CA PHE A 27 -5.79 5.98 -21.75
C PHE A 27 -7.11 6.29 -22.43
N GLY A 28 -7.22 7.53 -22.92
CA GLY A 28 -8.49 8.24 -22.93
C GLY A 28 -9.56 7.37 -23.55
N THR A 29 -10.72 7.25 -22.90
CA THR A 29 -11.89 6.45 -23.30
C THR A 29 -11.75 5.98 -24.75
N LEU A 30 -11.02 4.88 -24.95
CA LEU A 30 -10.88 4.32 -26.28
C LEU A 30 -12.29 3.89 -26.59
N GLY A 31 -12.90 4.59 -27.56
CA GLY A 31 -14.27 4.35 -27.98
C GLY A 31 -14.51 2.85 -28.05
N GLN A 32 -15.70 2.44 -27.62
CA GLN A 32 -16.16 1.06 -27.38
C GLN A 32 -15.99 0.09 -28.58
N GLU A 33 -14.79 -0.06 -29.14
CA GLU A 33 -14.44 -1.19 -29.96
C GLU A 33 -13.93 -2.27 -29.02
N LYS A 34 -14.85 -3.15 -28.62
CA LYS A 34 -14.58 -4.47 -28.03
C LYS A 34 -13.81 -5.39 -29.00
N LYS A 35 -12.79 -4.90 -29.71
CA LYS A 35 -11.83 -5.76 -30.41
C LYS A 35 -10.97 -6.39 -29.33
N GLY A 36 -11.13 -7.69 -29.10
CA GLY A 36 -10.55 -8.47 -28.00
C GLY A 36 -9.06 -8.21 -27.74
N LEU A 37 -8.60 -8.51 -26.53
CA LEU A 37 -7.17 -8.55 -26.22
C LEU A 37 -6.49 -9.45 -27.26
N ARG A 38 -5.59 -8.90 -28.08
CA ARG A 38 -4.68 -9.70 -28.93
C ARG A 38 -3.89 -10.69 -28.05
N SER A 39 -3.18 -11.65 -28.65
CA SER A 39 -2.38 -12.67 -27.95
C SER A 39 -1.56 -12.14 -26.76
N ALA A 40 -0.87 -11.01 -26.91
CA ALA A 40 -0.06 -10.43 -25.83
C ALA A 40 -0.88 -10.05 -24.57
N GLY A 41 -2.12 -9.60 -24.72
CA GLY A 41 -2.99 -9.32 -23.59
C GLY A 41 -3.51 -10.59 -22.90
N ARG A 42 -3.71 -11.65 -23.69
CA ARG A 42 -4.10 -12.98 -23.19
C ARG A 42 -3.01 -13.56 -22.29
N ASP A 43 -1.75 -13.42 -22.67
CA ASP A 43 -0.61 -13.96 -21.90
C ASP A 43 -0.51 -13.31 -20.52
N VAL A 44 -0.75 -11.98 -20.43
CA VAL A 44 -0.80 -11.27 -19.14
C VAL A 44 -1.96 -11.76 -18.27
N VAL A 45 -3.16 -11.93 -18.84
CA VAL A 45 -4.33 -12.44 -18.10
C VAL A 45 -4.07 -13.86 -17.61
N TYR A 46 -3.49 -14.72 -18.45
CA TYR A 46 -3.14 -16.09 -18.06
C TYR A 46 -2.12 -16.11 -16.92
N ALA A 47 -1.02 -15.36 -17.06
CA ALA A 47 0.01 -15.27 -16.04
C ALA A 47 -0.55 -14.73 -14.71
N LEU A 48 -1.50 -13.80 -14.77
CA LEU A 48 -2.15 -13.26 -13.59
C LEU A 48 -3.04 -14.29 -12.89
N TRP A 49 -3.86 -15.03 -13.65
CA TRP A 49 -4.66 -16.13 -13.12
C TRP A 49 -3.77 -17.19 -12.46
N GLU A 50 -2.70 -17.61 -13.14
CA GLU A 50 -1.77 -18.60 -12.62
C GLU A 50 -1.05 -18.11 -11.35
N GLY A 51 -0.60 -16.85 -11.35
CA GLY A 51 0.03 -16.20 -10.20
C GLY A 51 -0.90 -16.16 -8.99
N LEU A 52 -2.15 -15.73 -9.18
CA LEU A 52 -3.19 -15.76 -8.15
C LEU A 52 -3.42 -17.15 -7.58
N ALA A 53 -3.55 -18.16 -8.44
CA ALA A 53 -3.75 -19.55 -8.00
C ALA A 53 -2.56 -20.06 -7.18
N ARG A 54 -1.32 -19.79 -7.63
CA ARG A 54 -0.10 -20.22 -6.92
C ARG A 54 0.04 -19.54 -5.55
N VAL A 55 -0.21 -18.23 -5.48
CA VAL A 55 -0.12 -17.46 -4.22
C VAL A 55 -1.23 -17.85 -3.26
N ALA A 56 -2.48 -17.98 -3.72
CA ALA A 56 -3.61 -18.36 -2.89
C ALA A 56 -3.47 -19.79 -2.32
N GLN A 57 -2.87 -20.71 -3.08
CA GLN A 57 -2.55 -22.08 -2.63
C GLN A 57 -1.34 -22.13 -1.68
N GLY A 58 -0.67 -21.01 -1.42
CA GLY A 58 0.53 -20.95 -0.60
C GLY A 58 1.76 -21.62 -1.24
N LYS A 59 1.74 -21.87 -2.55
CA LYS A 59 2.90 -22.42 -3.29
C LYS A 59 4.01 -21.39 -3.45
N GLN A 60 3.65 -20.11 -3.42
CA GLN A 60 4.56 -18.96 -3.46
C GLN A 60 4.00 -17.84 -2.57
N ASN A 61 4.85 -16.98 -2.03
CA ASN A 61 4.43 -15.83 -1.23
C ASN A 61 4.04 -14.63 -2.11
N TYR A 62 4.62 -14.54 -3.30
CA TYR A 62 4.36 -13.48 -4.28
C TYR A 62 4.58 -13.99 -5.71
N PHE A 63 4.02 -13.29 -6.69
CA PHE A 63 4.23 -13.51 -8.11
C PHE A 63 4.30 -12.17 -8.85
N ARG A 64 5.16 -12.05 -9.87
CA ARG A 64 5.38 -10.79 -10.60
C ARG A 64 5.25 -11.00 -12.10
N ILE A 65 4.61 -10.04 -12.78
CA ILE A 65 4.46 -9.99 -14.23
C ILE A 65 5.02 -8.65 -14.70
N ASP A 66 6.18 -8.68 -15.34
CA ASP A 66 6.79 -7.48 -15.91
C ASP A 66 6.01 -6.99 -17.11
N LEU A 67 5.62 -5.71 -17.10
CA LEU A 67 4.89 -5.08 -18.19
C LEU A 67 5.80 -4.25 -19.10
N HIS A 68 7.12 -4.27 -18.89
CA HIS A 68 8.07 -3.41 -19.61
C HIS A 68 7.98 -3.62 -21.14
N GLU A 69 8.00 -4.89 -21.58
CA GLU A 69 8.06 -5.29 -22.99
C GLU A 69 6.74 -5.14 -23.76
N TYR A 70 5.64 -4.89 -23.06
CA TYR A 70 4.32 -4.79 -23.68
C TYR A 70 4.09 -3.42 -24.30
N GLN A 71 3.29 -3.36 -25.37
CA GLN A 71 2.88 -2.10 -25.97
C GLN A 71 1.94 -1.32 -25.03
N PRO A 72 1.93 0.02 -25.08
CA PRO A 72 1.10 0.86 -24.20
C PRO A 72 -0.39 0.47 -24.20
N GLU A 73 -0.95 0.07 -25.34
CA GLU A 73 -2.36 -0.32 -25.48
C GLU A 73 -2.68 -1.60 -24.71
N VAL A 74 -1.71 -2.52 -24.61
CA VAL A 74 -1.87 -3.74 -23.80
C VAL A 74 -1.84 -3.37 -22.31
N LYS A 75 -0.89 -2.52 -21.90
CA LYS A 75 -0.81 -2.04 -20.50
C LYS A 75 -2.10 -1.34 -20.10
N ALA A 76 -2.63 -0.47 -20.97
CA ALA A 76 -3.90 0.23 -20.77
C ALA A 76 -5.08 -0.72 -20.55
N ARG A 77 -5.23 -1.72 -21.42
CA ARG A 77 -6.33 -2.70 -21.30
C ARG A 77 -6.21 -3.56 -20.05
N VAL A 78 -4.99 -3.93 -19.68
CA VAL A 78 -4.74 -4.67 -18.44
C VAL A 78 -5.07 -3.79 -17.23
N TRP A 79 -4.74 -2.50 -17.28
CA TRP A 79 -5.10 -1.53 -16.26
C TRP A 79 -6.62 -1.40 -16.10
N ASP A 80 -7.34 -1.26 -17.22
CA ASP A 80 -8.81 -1.19 -17.24
C ASP A 80 -9.45 -2.47 -16.69
N LEU A 81 -8.92 -3.64 -17.06
CA LEU A 81 -9.41 -4.93 -16.57
C LEU A 81 -9.29 -5.08 -15.05
N LEU A 82 -8.23 -4.51 -14.49
CA LEU A 82 -7.88 -4.57 -13.08
C LEU A 82 -8.60 -3.53 -12.22
N GLU A 83 -9.21 -2.51 -12.83
CA GLU A 83 -10.01 -1.48 -12.15
C GLU A 83 -9.34 -0.96 -10.85
N PRO A 84 -8.29 -0.12 -10.96
CA PRO A 84 -7.49 0.29 -9.82
C PRO A 84 -8.33 0.97 -8.73
N THR A 85 -8.21 0.48 -7.50
CA THR A 85 -8.90 0.99 -6.32
C THR A 85 -8.25 2.26 -5.78
N GLN A 86 -8.79 2.82 -4.71
CA GLN A 86 -8.18 3.95 -3.98
C GLN A 86 -7.09 3.52 -3.00
N THR A 87 -6.73 2.22 -2.97
CA THR A 87 -5.64 1.73 -2.13
C THR A 87 -4.31 2.01 -2.80
N VAL A 88 -3.44 2.77 -2.12
CA VAL A 88 -2.16 3.23 -2.66
C VAL A 88 -1.04 3.03 -1.64
N LEU A 89 0.14 2.67 -2.13
CA LEU A 89 1.40 2.55 -1.40
C LEU A 89 2.44 3.42 -2.08
N TYR A 90 3.24 4.15 -1.30
CA TYR A 90 4.21 5.10 -1.83
C TYR A 90 5.51 5.15 -1.03
N TYR A 91 6.62 5.19 -1.76
CA TYR A 91 7.96 5.48 -1.27
C TYR A 91 8.61 6.59 -2.12
N PRO A 92 8.95 7.76 -1.53
CA PRO A 92 9.51 8.90 -2.26
C PRO A 92 11.04 8.87 -2.43
N GLY A 93 11.75 7.90 -1.86
CA GLY A 93 13.21 7.81 -1.97
C GLY A 93 13.64 7.27 -3.34
N PRO A 94 14.92 7.41 -3.74
CA PRO A 94 15.42 6.80 -4.98
C PRO A 94 15.64 5.29 -4.82
N PRO A 95 15.12 4.43 -5.72
CA PRO A 95 14.18 4.76 -6.80
C PRO A 95 12.77 5.02 -6.28
N VAL A 96 12.08 6.01 -6.85
CA VAL A 96 10.72 6.36 -6.42
C VAL A 96 9.83 5.19 -6.76
N TRP A 97 9.03 4.72 -5.80
CA TRP A 97 8.26 3.50 -5.93
C TRP A 97 6.82 3.72 -5.48
N GLY A 98 5.87 3.16 -6.23
CA GLY A 98 4.46 3.21 -5.89
C GLY A 98 3.71 1.96 -6.33
N ALA A 99 2.66 1.63 -5.59
CA ALA A 99 1.73 0.57 -5.97
C ALA A 99 0.29 0.99 -5.74
N ARG A 100 -0.62 0.48 -6.57
CA ARG A 100 -2.06 0.69 -6.46
C ARG A 100 -2.78 -0.65 -6.45
N GLY A 101 -3.65 -0.85 -5.46
CA GLY A 101 -4.44 -2.08 -5.36
C GLY A 101 -5.49 -2.15 -6.47
N SER A 102 -5.74 -3.33 -7.01
CA SER A 102 -6.79 -3.56 -8.01
C SER A 102 -8.14 -3.93 -7.37
N ARG A 103 -9.21 -4.06 -8.17
CA ARG A 103 -10.49 -4.61 -7.69
C ARG A 103 -10.40 -6.06 -7.21
N PHE A 104 -9.34 -6.77 -7.59
CA PHE A 104 -9.01 -8.11 -7.13
C PHE A 104 -8.04 -8.00 -5.94
N PRO A 105 -8.49 -8.30 -4.70
CA PRO A 105 -7.63 -8.28 -3.52
C PRO A 105 -6.31 -9.04 -3.72
N GLY A 106 -5.22 -8.38 -3.37
CA GLY A 106 -3.86 -8.94 -3.47
C GLY A 106 -3.25 -8.88 -4.87
N VAL A 107 -3.90 -8.19 -5.83
CA VAL A 107 -3.28 -7.81 -7.11
C VAL A 107 -2.96 -6.32 -7.07
N TRP A 108 -1.71 -6.00 -7.38
CA TRP A 108 -1.13 -4.67 -7.27
C TRP A 108 -0.53 -4.24 -8.60
N LEU A 109 -0.87 -3.02 -9.02
CA LEU A 109 -0.27 -2.33 -10.14
C LEU A 109 0.91 -1.52 -9.62
N VAL A 110 2.13 -1.88 -10.00
CA VAL A 110 3.36 -1.33 -9.43
C VAL A 110 4.12 -0.52 -10.48
N ALA A 111 4.63 0.62 -10.05
CA ALA A 111 5.50 1.49 -10.84
C ALA A 111 6.74 1.87 -10.03
N GLN A 112 7.88 1.92 -10.71
CA GLN A 112 9.15 2.36 -10.13
C GLN A 112 9.87 3.25 -11.12
N GLU A 113 10.28 4.42 -10.67
CA GLU A 113 11.08 5.35 -11.43
C GLU A 113 12.55 5.25 -11.00
N ASP A 114 13.39 4.81 -11.93
CA ASP A 114 14.83 4.75 -11.73
C ASP A 114 15.46 6.12 -12.02
N ALA A 115 15.61 6.94 -10.98
CA ALA A 115 16.49 8.12 -11.03
C ALA A 115 17.94 7.61 -11.13
N PRO A 116 18.67 7.82 -12.25
CA PRO A 116 18.76 9.09 -12.99
C PRO A 116 18.27 9.04 -14.45
N ARG A 117 17.64 7.95 -14.91
CA ARG A 117 17.29 7.75 -16.33
C ARG A 117 15.87 8.21 -16.69
N GLY A 118 15.04 8.53 -15.69
CA GLY A 118 13.63 8.91 -15.90
C GLY A 118 12.77 7.79 -16.51
N SER A 119 13.29 6.56 -16.57
CA SER A 119 12.56 5.40 -17.06
C SER A 119 11.66 4.87 -15.95
N VAL A 120 10.36 4.72 -16.25
CA VAL A 120 9.38 4.14 -15.34
C VAL A 120 9.13 2.68 -15.72
N ASN A 121 9.54 1.78 -14.83
CA ASN A 121 9.25 0.36 -14.93
C ASN A 121 7.87 0.07 -14.34
N HIS A 122 7.07 -0.72 -15.06
CA HIS A 122 5.72 -1.10 -14.66
C HIS A 122 5.62 -2.62 -14.59
N TRP A 123 4.97 -3.13 -13.56
CA TRP A 123 4.69 -4.56 -13.42
C TRP A 123 3.43 -4.78 -12.58
N ILE A 124 2.92 -6.01 -12.62
CA ILE A 124 1.86 -6.47 -11.72
C ILE A 124 2.49 -7.36 -10.67
N GLU A 125 2.11 -7.16 -9.42
CA GLU A 125 2.44 -8.05 -8.32
C GLU A 125 1.19 -8.69 -7.74
N VAL A 126 1.29 -9.99 -7.48
CA VAL A 126 0.29 -10.77 -6.78
C VAL A 126 0.87 -11.17 -5.43
N GLY A 127 0.17 -10.85 -4.36
CA GLY A 127 0.59 -11.07 -2.98
C GLY A 127 -0.26 -10.26 -2.02
N SER A 128 -0.23 -10.61 -0.73
CA SER A 128 -0.93 -9.83 0.29
C SER A 128 -0.50 -8.37 0.25
N ILE A 129 0.80 -8.12 0.09
CA ILE A 129 1.44 -6.81 -0.03
C ILE A 129 2.57 -6.93 -1.06
N PRO A 130 2.84 -5.89 -1.87
CA PRO A 130 3.93 -5.90 -2.84
C PRO A 130 5.28 -6.21 -2.19
N LYS A 131 6.11 -7.00 -2.87
CA LYS A 131 7.43 -7.38 -2.35
C LYS A 131 8.33 -6.18 -2.17
N GLY A 132 8.36 -5.27 -3.15
CA GLY A 132 9.18 -4.06 -3.06
C GLY A 132 8.91 -3.27 -1.78
N TRP A 133 7.65 -3.18 -1.36
CA TRP A 133 7.25 -2.56 -0.10
C TRP A 133 7.83 -3.27 1.13
N MET A 134 7.76 -4.60 1.17
CA MET A 134 8.33 -5.40 2.27
C MET A 134 9.85 -5.23 2.33
N ASP A 135 10.52 -5.29 1.18
CA ASP A 135 11.98 -5.12 1.07
C ASP A 135 12.42 -3.73 1.59
N PHE A 136 11.63 -2.67 1.38
CA PHE A 136 11.93 -1.34 1.91
C PHE A 136 11.86 -1.28 3.44
N ILE A 137 10.85 -1.91 4.03
CA ILE A 137 10.67 -1.91 5.49
C ILE A 137 11.81 -2.62 6.20
N GLU A 138 12.25 -3.74 5.63
CA GLU A 138 13.37 -4.50 6.16
C GLU A 138 14.68 -3.71 6.10
N LYS A 139 14.87 -2.88 5.07
CA LYS A 139 16.09 -2.08 4.87
C LYS A 139 16.11 -0.77 5.67
N GLU A 140 14.99 -0.05 5.73
CA GLU A 140 14.90 1.30 6.32
C GLU A 140 14.69 1.31 7.85
N GLY A 141 14.46 0.16 8.46
CA GLY A 141 14.09 0.00 9.87
C GLY A 141 15.13 0.39 10.92
N ASN A 142 16.20 1.13 10.62
CA ASN A 142 17.31 1.37 11.56
C ASN A 142 17.53 2.85 11.93
N GLY A 143 16.48 3.66 11.88
CA GLY A 143 16.55 5.06 12.31
C GLY A 143 16.80 5.16 13.82
N ARG A 144 17.91 5.79 14.23
CA ARG A 144 18.10 6.21 15.64
C ARG A 144 17.15 7.38 15.93
N SER A 145 16.18 7.16 16.82
CA SER A 145 15.44 8.27 17.43
C SER A 145 16.19 8.77 18.66
N GLU A 146 16.62 10.02 18.63
CA GLU A 146 17.10 10.69 19.84
C GLU A 146 15.88 11.05 20.71
N LEU A 147 15.93 10.65 21.98
CA LEU A 147 14.89 10.97 22.95
C LEU A 147 15.19 12.36 23.54
N PRO A 148 14.31 13.37 23.38
CA PRO A 148 14.47 14.63 24.09
C PRO A 148 14.48 14.44 25.61
N ALA A 149 15.26 15.27 26.31
CA ALA A 149 15.60 15.09 27.73
C ALA A 149 14.46 15.39 28.71
N SER A 150 13.46 16.20 28.33
CA SER A 150 12.29 16.52 29.15
C SER A 150 11.03 15.95 28.52
N LYS A 151 10.38 14.99 29.19
CA LYS A 151 9.10 14.41 28.74
C LYS A 151 8.13 14.18 29.90
N PRO A 152 6.82 14.36 29.70
CA PRO A 152 5.81 13.84 30.61
C PRO A 152 5.97 12.34 30.85
N ASN A 153 5.73 11.88 32.09
CA ASN A 153 5.89 10.47 32.48
C ASN A 153 5.04 9.52 31.62
N TRP A 154 3.87 9.95 31.15
CA TRP A 154 3.00 9.11 30.32
C TRP A 154 3.62 8.80 28.95
N ILE A 155 4.36 9.75 28.33
CA ILE A 155 5.07 9.52 27.06
C ILE A 155 6.13 8.44 27.26
N ARG A 156 6.83 8.46 28.40
CA ARG A 156 7.83 7.43 28.71
C ARG A 156 7.20 6.04 28.80
N GLY A 157 6.05 5.92 29.50
CA GLY A 157 5.31 4.67 29.58
C GLY A 157 4.88 4.16 28.20
N LEU A 158 4.31 5.04 27.36
CA LEU A 158 3.93 4.70 25.99
C LEU A 158 5.13 4.23 25.15
N LEU A 159 6.25 4.94 25.21
CA LEU A 159 7.46 4.56 24.47
C LEU A 159 8.03 3.20 24.90
N CYS A 160 7.92 2.86 26.18
CA CYS A 160 8.31 1.53 26.68
C CYS A 160 7.39 0.43 26.08
N VAL A 161 6.08 0.62 26.11
CA VAL A 161 5.11 -0.33 25.52
C VAL A 161 5.36 -0.50 24.01
N LEU A 162 5.63 0.60 23.29
CA LEU A 162 5.94 0.55 21.86
C LEU A 162 7.28 -0.17 21.59
N ALA A 163 8.30 0.07 22.40
CA ALA A 163 9.60 -0.58 22.23
C ALA A 163 9.51 -2.09 22.46
N GLU A 164 8.76 -2.52 23.47
CA GLU A 164 8.47 -3.94 23.72
C GLU A 164 7.68 -4.57 22.58
N GLY A 165 6.62 -3.89 22.10
CA GLY A 165 5.83 -4.37 20.97
C GLY A 165 6.64 -4.46 19.67
N VAL A 166 7.52 -3.50 19.38
CA VAL A 166 8.42 -3.53 18.21
C VAL A 166 9.41 -4.71 18.33
N LYS A 167 10.00 -4.89 19.51
CA LYS A 167 10.91 -6.02 19.76
C LYS A 167 10.18 -7.36 19.53
N GLU A 168 8.99 -7.52 20.10
CA GLU A 168 8.20 -8.73 19.93
C GLU A 168 7.79 -8.96 18.47
N ALA A 169 7.37 -7.91 17.75
CA ALA A 169 7.02 -8.01 16.34
C ALA A 169 8.21 -8.38 15.47
N LEU A 170 9.43 -7.96 15.83
CA LEU A 170 10.67 -8.37 15.17
C LEU A 170 10.98 -9.86 15.44
N ASP A 171 10.82 -10.31 16.69
CA ASP A 171 11.17 -11.67 17.12
C ASP A 171 10.17 -12.74 16.64
N LYS A 172 8.87 -12.40 16.59
CA LYS A 172 7.78 -13.37 16.39
C LYS A 172 6.94 -13.16 15.12
N GLU A 173 7.25 -12.13 14.32
CA GLU A 173 6.44 -11.72 13.15
C GLU A 173 4.96 -11.46 13.46
N THR A 174 4.64 -11.08 14.70
CA THR A 174 3.26 -10.78 15.13
C THR A 174 2.90 -9.31 14.92
N GLY A 175 1.64 -9.05 14.54
CA GLY A 175 1.09 -7.71 14.43
C GLY A 175 0.41 -7.23 15.71
N TRP A 176 0.64 -5.98 16.12
CA TRP A 176 0.00 -5.35 17.28
C TRP A 176 -0.69 -4.06 16.88
N GLN A 177 -1.78 -3.71 17.55
CA GLN A 177 -2.44 -2.42 17.39
C GLN A 177 -2.63 -1.79 18.77
N LEU A 178 -2.33 -0.50 18.85
CA LEU A 178 -2.44 0.30 20.04
C LEU A 178 -3.26 1.55 19.72
N ASP A 179 -4.50 1.59 20.18
CA ASP A 179 -5.36 2.75 20.03
C ASP A 179 -4.85 3.90 20.93
N LEU A 180 -4.56 5.04 20.31
CA LEU A 180 -4.06 6.24 20.99
C LEU A 180 -5.17 7.23 21.33
N SER A 181 -6.38 7.00 20.83
CA SER A 181 -7.55 7.85 21.08
C SER A 181 -7.81 8.09 22.58
N PRO A 182 -7.55 7.14 23.50
CA PRO A 182 -7.72 7.36 24.94
C PRO A 182 -6.58 8.14 25.61
N TRP A 183 -5.42 8.29 24.97
CA TRP A 183 -4.19 8.79 25.62
C TRP A 183 -3.68 10.12 25.07
N ILE A 184 -3.94 10.42 23.80
CA ILE A 184 -3.52 11.67 23.18
C ILE A 184 -4.67 12.66 23.27
N VAL A 185 -4.54 13.58 24.22
CA VAL A 185 -5.59 14.55 24.57
C VAL A 185 -5.33 15.95 24.01
N SER A 186 -4.17 16.22 23.40
CA SER A 186 -3.82 17.51 22.76
C SER A 186 -2.93 17.41 21.50
N GLU A 187 -2.95 18.45 20.64
CA GLU A 187 -2.18 18.49 19.37
C GLU A 187 -0.69 18.63 19.67
N ALA A 188 -0.38 19.33 20.76
CA ALA A 188 0.99 19.48 21.26
C ALA A 188 1.59 18.12 21.64
N GLU A 189 0.84 17.26 22.32
CA GLU A 189 1.30 15.92 22.70
C GLU A 189 1.51 15.02 21.48
N LEU A 190 0.60 15.08 20.50
CA LEU A 190 0.76 14.36 19.24
C LEU A 190 2.01 14.83 18.48
N SER A 191 2.24 16.15 18.42
CA SER A 191 3.41 16.73 17.77
C SER A 191 4.71 16.30 18.44
N VAL A 192 4.77 16.32 19.78
CA VAL A 192 5.91 15.81 20.54
C VAL A 192 6.14 14.32 20.25
N LEU A 193 5.08 13.51 20.24
CA LEU A 193 5.18 12.08 19.97
C LEU A 193 5.69 11.79 18.55
N MET A 194 5.19 12.55 17.56
CA MET A 194 5.67 12.50 16.17
C MET A 194 7.13 12.92 16.03
N GLN A 195 7.60 13.91 16.80
CA GLN A 195 9.01 14.30 16.81
C GLN A 195 9.91 13.19 17.38
N ILE A 196 9.45 12.48 18.41
CA ILE A 196 10.21 11.42 19.07
C ILE A 196 10.30 10.16 18.20
N ILE A 197 9.15 9.63 17.79
CA ILE A 197 9.06 8.40 17.02
C ILE A 197 9.51 8.65 15.57
N GLY A 198 9.37 9.89 15.11
CA GLY A 198 9.71 10.31 13.76
C GLY A 198 8.70 9.84 12.73
N LYS A 199 8.72 10.52 11.58
CA LYS A 199 8.02 10.12 10.36
C LYS A 199 9.02 9.44 9.44
N GLY A 200 8.70 8.23 9.02
CA GLY A 200 9.41 7.45 8.01
C GLY A 200 8.92 7.77 6.59
N PRO A 201 9.60 7.22 5.57
CA PRO A 201 9.36 7.57 4.17
C PRO A 201 8.15 6.86 3.55
N LEU A 202 7.72 5.71 4.09
CA LEU A 202 6.64 4.91 3.52
C LEU A 202 5.28 5.47 3.89
N PHE A 203 4.39 5.56 2.90
CA PHE A 203 3.01 6.02 3.04
C PHE A 203 2.01 5.04 2.41
N ALA A 204 0.92 4.75 3.11
CA ALA A 204 -0.17 3.91 2.64
C ALA A 204 -1.53 4.57 2.85
N GLN A 205 -2.47 4.31 1.96
CA GLN A 205 -3.84 4.78 2.10
C GLN A 205 -4.83 3.77 1.51
N SER A 206 -6.03 3.71 2.07
CA SER A 206 -7.16 2.99 1.49
C SER A 206 -8.47 3.76 1.69
N GLY A 207 -9.38 3.63 0.74
CA GLY A 207 -10.68 4.32 0.72
C GLY A 207 -10.60 5.81 0.38
N ALA A 208 -11.78 6.46 0.41
CA ALA A 208 -11.93 7.90 0.21
C ALA A 208 -12.98 8.49 1.16
N GLY A 209 -12.98 9.82 1.25
CA GLY A 209 -13.93 10.58 2.05
C GLY A 209 -13.86 10.21 3.54
N TRP A 210 -15.02 9.87 4.11
CA TRP A 210 -15.21 9.65 5.56
C TRP A 210 -14.81 8.26 6.04
N ASN A 211 -14.41 7.35 5.15
CA ASN A 211 -13.91 6.01 5.49
C ASN A 211 -12.44 5.85 5.07
N ARG A 212 -11.71 6.97 4.94
CA ARG A 212 -10.31 6.97 4.53
C ARG A 212 -9.43 6.51 5.67
N LEU A 213 -8.64 5.48 5.39
CA LEU A 213 -7.53 5.00 6.22
C LEU A 213 -6.24 5.50 5.60
N SER A 214 -5.34 6.01 6.42
CA SER A 214 -4.01 6.44 6.01
C SER A 214 -2.99 5.99 7.02
N ALA A 215 -1.80 5.66 6.56
CA ALA A 215 -0.70 5.31 7.42
C ALA A 215 0.61 5.87 6.90
N PHE A 216 1.50 6.19 7.82
CA PHE A 216 2.89 6.47 7.53
C PHE A 216 3.78 5.63 8.43
N SER A 217 4.85 5.10 7.86
CA SER A 217 5.91 4.48 8.66
C SER A 217 6.49 5.51 9.64
N SER A 218 7.00 5.03 10.75
CA SER A 218 7.86 5.82 11.63
C SER A 218 9.34 5.59 11.32
N ARG A 219 10.24 6.23 12.09
CA ARG A 219 11.66 5.88 12.05
C ARG A 219 11.97 4.58 12.80
N TRP A 220 11.02 4.08 13.59
CA TRP A 220 11.15 2.82 14.29
C TRP A 220 10.73 1.67 13.35
N PRO A 221 11.50 0.59 13.28
CA PRO A 221 11.19 -0.54 12.42
C PRO A 221 9.80 -1.09 12.73
N ARG A 222 9.04 -1.39 11.66
CA ARG A 222 7.70 -2.01 11.72
C ARG A 222 6.64 -1.18 12.45
N LEU A 223 6.93 0.02 12.94
CA LEU A 223 5.96 0.87 13.63
C LEU A 223 5.32 1.85 12.66
N TRP A 224 3.99 1.82 12.61
CA TRP A 224 3.13 2.60 11.74
C TRP A 224 2.25 3.53 12.54
N TRP A 225 2.15 4.76 12.07
CA TRP A 225 1.10 5.67 12.47
C TRP A 225 -0.10 5.44 11.58
N VAL A 226 -1.24 5.06 12.15
CA VAL A 226 -2.46 4.79 11.40
C VAL A 226 -3.54 5.75 11.82
N ARG A 227 -4.12 6.44 10.83
CA ARG A 227 -5.22 7.38 11.00
C ARG A 227 -6.42 6.89 10.23
N LYS A 228 -7.55 6.80 10.92
CA LYS A 228 -8.86 6.58 10.32
C LYS A 228 -9.65 7.87 10.42
N ARG A 229 -10.06 8.41 9.29
CA ARG A 229 -11.04 9.48 9.27
C ARG A 229 -12.40 8.85 9.53
N GLY A 230 -13.15 9.38 10.48
CA GLY A 230 -14.54 9.02 10.75
C GLY A 230 -15.52 10.06 10.18
N PRO A 231 -16.83 9.79 10.32
CA PRO A 231 -17.86 10.77 10.06
C PRO A 231 -17.62 12.03 10.93
N GLU A 232 -17.95 13.20 10.39
CA GLU A 232 -17.86 14.50 11.10
C GLU A 232 -16.42 14.96 11.44
N GLY A 233 -15.40 14.41 10.78
CA GLY A 233 -14.01 14.86 10.96
C GLY A 233 -13.33 14.36 12.24
N ARG A 234 -14.01 13.56 13.06
CA ARG A 234 -13.38 12.81 14.16
C ARG A 234 -12.42 11.79 13.58
N GLY A 235 -11.14 11.89 13.92
CA GLY A 235 -10.12 10.93 13.50
C GLY A 235 -9.75 9.99 14.64
N GLU A 236 -9.73 8.69 14.38
CA GLU A 236 -9.08 7.73 15.28
C GLU A 236 -7.60 7.67 14.88
N LEU A 237 -6.72 7.62 15.88
CA LEU A 237 -5.28 7.46 15.70
C LEU A 237 -4.83 6.23 16.47
N SER A 238 -4.08 5.36 15.81
CA SER A 238 -3.47 4.19 16.45
C SER A 238 -2.04 4.02 15.99
N PHE A 239 -1.23 3.39 16.83
CA PHE A 239 -0.03 2.72 16.34
C PHE A 239 -0.38 1.32 15.89
N GLU A 240 0.21 0.91 14.79
CA GLU A 240 0.24 -0.49 14.38
C GLU A 240 1.69 -0.92 14.27
N ILE A 241 2.01 -2.09 14.82
CA ILE A 241 3.34 -2.68 14.77
C ILE A 241 3.24 -3.93 13.91
N GLY A 242 4.00 -3.99 12.82
CA GLY A 242 4.03 -5.12 11.90
C GLY A 242 4.65 -4.76 10.56
N MET A 243 4.71 -5.75 9.66
CA MET A 243 5.24 -5.57 8.30
C MET A 243 4.40 -4.60 7.45
N ALA A 244 3.18 -4.30 7.84
CA ALA A 244 2.35 -3.28 7.22
C ALA A 244 1.16 -2.96 8.11
N PRO A 245 0.49 -1.82 7.88
CA PRO A 245 -0.81 -1.55 8.45
C PRO A 245 -1.83 -2.64 8.09
N ARG A 246 -2.61 -3.07 9.06
CA ARG A 246 -3.59 -4.16 8.97
C ARG A 246 -4.61 -3.96 7.86
N PHE A 247 -5.00 -2.72 7.57
CA PHE A 247 -5.97 -2.43 6.51
C PHE A 247 -5.46 -2.74 5.09
N LEU A 248 -4.14 -2.93 4.91
CA LEU A 248 -3.55 -3.40 3.66
C LEU A 248 -3.53 -4.92 3.55
N TRP A 249 -3.66 -5.63 4.67
CA TRP A 249 -3.47 -7.07 4.69
C TRP A 249 -4.61 -7.78 3.95
N VAL A 250 -4.25 -8.60 2.98
CA VAL A 250 -5.16 -9.48 2.27
C VAL A 250 -4.89 -10.91 2.73
N ASP A 251 -5.86 -11.53 3.38
CA ASP A 251 -5.78 -12.93 3.80
C ASP A 251 -5.88 -13.90 2.60
N ARG A 252 -5.57 -15.16 2.86
CA ARG A 252 -5.61 -16.23 1.84
C ARG A 252 -7.00 -16.47 1.28
N GLU A 253 -8.06 -16.27 2.07
CA GLU A 253 -9.43 -16.49 1.62
C GLU A 253 -9.83 -15.45 0.57
N ARG A 254 -9.45 -14.18 0.78
CA ARG A 254 -9.66 -13.08 -0.18
C ARG A 254 -8.81 -13.25 -1.43
N LEU A 255 -7.58 -13.76 -1.30
CA LEU A 255 -6.75 -14.14 -2.46
C LEU A 255 -7.40 -15.28 -3.27
N TRP A 256 -7.94 -16.30 -2.59
CA TRP A 256 -8.64 -17.41 -3.24
C TRP A 256 -9.90 -16.94 -3.98
N LYS A 257 -10.71 -16.08 -3.34
CA LYS A 257 -11.87 -15.45 -4.00
C LYS A 257 -11.46 -14.68 -5.25
N SER A 258 -10.34 -13.95 -5.18
CA SER A 258 -9.78 -13.24 -6.35
C SER A 258 -9.38 -14.19 -7.45
N ALA A 259 -8.72 -15.31 -7.13
CA ALA A 259 -8.34 -16.33 -8.11
C ALA A 259 -9.57 -16.92 -8.83
N MET A 260 -10.64 -17.23 -8.08
CA MET A 260 -11.89 -17.75 -8.64
C MET A 260 -12.60 -16.73 -9.55
N SER A 261 -12.77 -15.49 -9.08
CA SER A 261 -13.37 -14.43 -9.91
C SER A 261 -12.55 -14.12 -11.15
N PHE A 262 -11.22 -14.22 -11.07
CA PHE A 262 -10.35 -14.00 -12.21
C PHE A 262 -10.35 -15.19 -13.20
N GLU A 263 -10.64 -16.41 -12.74
CA GLU A 263 -10.85 -17.56 -13.62
C GLU A 263 -12.02 -17.36 -14.59
N GLU A 264 -13.11 -16.72 -14.14
CA GLU A 264 -14.24 -16.37 -14.99
C GLU A 264 -13.83 -15.38 -16.09
N VAL A 265 -13.01 -14.38 -15.74
CA VAL A 265 -12.43 -13.42 -16.70
C VAL A 265 -11.56 -14.14 -17.72
N TRP A 266 -10.72 -15.07 -17.27
CA TRP A 266 -9.87 -15.87 -18.15
C TRP A 266 -10.69 -16.73 -19.13
N LYS A 267 -11.71 -17.43 -18.64
CA LYS A 267 -12.62 -18.24 -19.48
C LYS A 267 -13.31 -17.39 -20.55
N ALA A 268 -13.85 -16.23 -20.16
CA ALA A 268 -14.47 -15.30 -21.11
C ALA A 268 -13.47 -14.82 -22.19
N CYS A 269 -12.20 -14.58 -21.80
CA CYS A 269 -11.16 -14.23 -22.76
C CYS A 269 -10.89 -15.38 -23.76
N GLN A 270 -10.90 -16.64 -23.31
CA GLN A 270 -10.72 -17.80 -24.20
C GLN A 270 -11.86 -17.96 -25.21
N GLU A 271 -13.11 -17.77 -24.78
CA GLU A 271 -14.30 -17.90 -25.63
C GLU A 271 -14.37 -16.82 -26.72
N SER A 272 -13.87 -15.61 -26.45
CA SER A 272 -13.88 -14.49 -27.42
C SER A 272 -12.92 -14.65 -28.61
N LEU A 273 -12.11 -15.71 -28.63
CA LEU A 273 -11.07 -15.97 -29.64
C LEU A 273 -11.36 -17.20 -30.51
N GLY A 274 -12.43 -17.94 -30.23
CA GLY A 274 -12.92 -19.06 -31.05
C GLY A 274 -14.00 -18.60 -32.02
#